data_AF-A0ABD6XV77-F1
#
_entry.id   AF-A0ABD6XV77-F1
#
_cell.length_a   1.000
_cell.length_b   1.000
_cell.length_c   1.000
_cell.angle_alpha   90.00
_cell.angle_beta   90.00
_cell.angle_gamma   90.00
#
_symmetry.space_group_name_H-M   'P 1'
#
loop_
_entity.id
_entity.type
_entity.pdbx_description
1 polymer ?
#
loop_
_entity_poly.entity_id
_entity_poly.type
_entity_poly.pdbx_seq_one_letter_code
_entity_poly.pdbx_strand_id
1 'polypeptide(L)'
;MAAHHGAYAALAEQMTAAWQALVEEIIRDGVTDGTLRCADIPRTARQISAMLNGYADLLTINPSEIKASEGMADLTQFIDHVLS
;
A
#
# COMPACT_ATOMS: atom_id res chain seq x y z
N MET A 1 -4.16 -19.58 0.99
CA MET A 1 -5.41 -19.97 1.69
C MET A 1 -6.67 -19.29 1.15
N ALA A 2 -6.59 -18.16 0.41
CA ALA A 2 -7.76 -17.52 -0.23
C ALA A 2 -8.32 -18.27 -1.47
N ALA A 3 -7.50 -19.06 -2.16
CA ALA A 3 -7.89 -19.74 -3.42
C ALA A 3 -8.96 -20.84 -3.28
N HIS A 4 -9.31 -21.27 -2.06
CA HIS A 4 -10.24 -22.37 -1.83
C HIS A 4 -11.68 -21.94 -1.53
N HIS A 5 -11.96 -20.64 -1.39
CA HIS A 5 -13.32 -20.11 -1.16
C HIS A 5 -13.59 -18.90 -2.04
N GLY A 6 -14.29 -19.11 -3.17
CA GLY A 6 -14.52 -18.07 -4.18
C GLY A 6 -15.15 -16.77 -3.67
N ALA A 7 -16.08 -16.86 -2.71
CA ALA A 7 -16.68 -15.68 -2.07
C ALA A 7 -15.67 -14.86 -1.23
N TYR A 8 -14.74 -15.54 -0.55
CA TYR A 8 -13.69 -14.89 0.22
C TYR A 8 -12.64 -14.25 -0.69
N ALA A 9 -12.25 -14.93 -1.77
CA ALA A 9 -11.35 -14.37 -2.78
C ALA A 9 -11.93 -13.09 -3.40
N ALA A 10 -13.21 -13.12 -3.82
CA ALA A 10 -13.88 -11.96 -4.40
C ALA A 10 -13.99 -10.77 -3.43
N LEU A 11 -14.20 -11.04 -2.13
CA LEU A 11 -14.20 -9.99 -1.11
C LEU A 11 -12.81 -9.40 -0.89
N ALA A 12 -11.77 -10.25 -0.81
CA ALA A 12 -10.39 -9.81 -0.65
C ALA A 12 -9.90 -8.97 -1.85
N GLU A 13 -10.28 -9.35 -3.07
CA GLU A 13 -10.00 -8.58 -4.29
C GLU A 13 -10.70 -7.22 -4.27
N GLN A 14 -11.99 -7.17 -3.88
CA GLN A 14 -12.73 -5.92 -3.76
C GLN A 14 -12.10 -4.97 -2.73
N MET A 15 -11.72 -5.48 -1.56
CA MET A 15 -11.08 -4.67 -0.53
C MET A 15 -9.70 -4.18 -0.98
N THR A 16 -8.92 -5.03 -1.65
CA THR A 16 -7.62 -4.65 -2.21
C THR A 16 -7.77 -3.56 -3.27
N ALA A 17 -8.75 -3.69 -4.16
CA ALA A 17 -9.03 -2.71 -5.21
C ALA A 17 -9.50 -1.37 -4.63
N ALA A 18 -10.40 -1.39 -3.63
CA ALA A 18 -10.87 -0.18 -2.95
C ALA A 18 -9.72 0.55 -2.24
N TRP A 19 -8.85 -0.20 -1.56
CA TRP A 19 -7.68 0.37 -0.90
C TRP A 19 -6.70 0.99 -1.91
N GLN A 20 -6.42 0.28 -3.00
CA GLN A 20 -5.53 0.80 -4.05
C GLN A 20 -6.11 2.07 -4.70
N ALA A 21 -7.43 2.10 -4.96
CA ALA A 21 -8.10 3.28 -5.52
C ALA A 21 -7.99 4.48 -4.57
N LEU A 22 -8.18 4.28 -3.27
CA LEU A 22 -8.01 5.33 -2.27
C LEU A 22 -6.59 5.90 -2.25
N VAL A 23 -5.57 5.03 -2.28
CA VAL A 23 -4.16 5.49 -2.32
C VAL A 23 -3.87 6.26 -3.60
N GLU A 24 -4.41 5.79 -4.74
CA GLU A 24 -4.26 6.47 -6.02
C GLU A 24 -4.91 7.86 -6.02
N GLU A 25 -6.09 7.99 -5.41
CA GLU A 25 -6.80 9.26 -5.24
C GLU A 25 -6.00 10.24 -4.38
N ILE A 26 -5.48 9.80 -3.23
CA ILE A 26 -4.64 10.63 -2.34
C ILE A 26 -3.41 11.17 -3.07
N ILE A 27 -2.70 10.32 -3.83
CA ILE A 27 -1.52 10.74 -4.58
C ILE A 27 -1.93 11.71 -5.71
N ARG A 28 -3.05 11.45 -6.38
CA ARG A 28 -3.56 12.30 -7.46
C ARG A 28 -3.95 13.68 -6.96
N ASP A 29 -4.59 13.77 -5.81
CA ASP A 29 -4.96 15.04 -5.20
C ASP A 29 -3.72 15.85 -4.85
N GLY A 30 -2.72 15.23 -4.22
CA GLY A 30 -1.45 15.90 -3.89
C GLY A 30 -0.62 16.29 -5.13
N VAL A 31 -0.71 15.54 -6.23
CA VAL A 31 -0.09 15.97 -7.50
C VAL A 31 -0.85 17.14 -8.12
N THR A 32 -2.18 17.16 -7.97
CA THR A 32 -3.04 18.20 -8.54
C THR A 32 -2.90 19.53 -7.80
N ASP A 33 -2.75 19.51 -6.48
CA ASP A 33 -2.53 20.71 -5.66
C ASP A 33 -1.05 21.15 -5.59
N GLY A 34 -0.14 20.32 -6.10
CA GLY A 34 1.30 20.59 -6.20
C GLY A 34 2.11 20.27 -4.94
N THR A 35 1.52 19.62 -3.94
CA THR A 35 2.21 19.16 -2.73
C THR A 35 3.05 17.91 -2.95
N LEU A 36 2.72 17.09 -3.95
CA LEU A 36 3.42 15.87 -4.33
C LEU A 36 3.90 15.93 -5.78
N ARG A 37 4.96 15.18 -6.08
CA ARG A 37 5.41 14.94 -7.46
C ARG A 37 5.48 13.44 -7.70
N CYS A 38 4.69 12.95 -8.66
CA CYS A 38 4.67 11.53 -8.97
C CYS A 38 4.75 11.31 -10.49
N ALA A 39 5.69 10.46 -10.92
CA ALA A 39 5.86 10.15 -12.34
C ALA A 39 4.77 9.22 -12.90
N ASP A 40 4.30 8.27 -12.09
CA ASP A 40 3.31 7.24 -12.48
C ASP A 40 2.43 6.91 -11.27
N ILE A 41 1.34 7.67 -11.09
CA ILE A 41 0.43 7.57 -9.93
C ILE A 41 -0.09 6.13 -9.76
N PRO A 42 -0.66 5.46 -10.80
CA PRO A 42 -1.17 4.10 -10.63
C PRO A 42 -0.10 3.09 -10.22
N ARG A 43 1.13 3.23 -10.75
CA ARG A 43 2.25 2.35 -10.35
C ARG A 43 2.64 2.57 -8.90
N THR A 44 2.81 3.82 -8.50
CA THR A 44 3.21 4.18 -7.14
C THR A 44 2.19 3.69 -6.11
N ALA A 45 0.90 3.87 -6.38
CA ALA A 45 -0.18 3.35 -5.52
C ALA A 45 -0.12 1.82 -5.36
N ARG A 46 0.15 1.07 -6.45
CA ARG A 46 0.36 -0.39 -6.38
C ARG A 46 1.57 -0.79 -5.55
N GLN A 47 2.69 -0.06 -5.70
CA GLN A 47 3.92 -0.36 -4.96
C GLN A 47 3.74 -0.14 -3.45
N ILE A 48 3.16 1.00 -3.05
CA ILE A 48 2.84 1.31 -1.65
C ILE A 48 1.91 0.24 -1.07
N SER A 49 0.83 -0.09 -1.79
CA SER A 49 -0.13 -1.10 -1.34
C SER A 49 0.50 -2.49 -1.18
N ALA A 50 1.38 -2.89 -2.10
CA ALA A 50 2.10 -4.16 -2.02
C ALA A 50 3.06 -4.23 -0.83
N MET A 51 3.81 -3.15 -0.57
CA MET A 51 4.71 -3.05 0.60
C MET A 51 3.92 -3.12 1.91
N LEU A 52 2.83 -2.35 2.02
CA LEU A 52 1.97 -2.35 3.21
C LEU A 52 1.43 -3.75 3.51
N ASN A 53 0.90 -4.44 2.49
CA ASN A 53 0.42 -5.81 2.64
C ASN A 53 1.55 -6.78 3.03
N GLY A 54 2.74 -6.62 2.44
CA GLY A 54 3.91 -7.44 2.78
C GLY A 54 4.33 -7.32 4.25
N TYR A 55 4.40 -6.10 4.80
CA TYR A 55 4.70 -5.91 6.23
C TYR A 55 3.56 -6.37 7.13
N ALA A 56 2.30 -6.15 6.73
CA ALA A 56 1.13 -6.62 7.47
C ALA A 56 1.12 -8.16 7.58
N ASP A 57 1.47 -8.88 6.50
CA ASP A 57 1.58 -10.35 6.51
C ASP A 57 2.68 -10.82 7.47
N LEU A 58 3.87 -10.18 7.44
CA LEU A 58 4.97 -10.49 8.35
C LEU A 58 4.58 -10.30 9.83
N LEU A 59 3.86 -9.21 10.14
CA LEU A 59 3.41 -8.89 11.49
C LEU A 59 2.24 -9.75 11.95
N THR A 60 1.36 -10.17 11.03
CA THR A 60 0.27 -11.11 11.32
C THR A 60 0.82 -12.47 11.75
N ILE A 61 1.91 -12.93 11.11
CA ILE A 61 2.56 -14.21 11.43
C ILE A 61 3.36 -14.13 12.73
N ASN A 62 4.14 -13.06 12.92
CA ASN A 62 4.99 -12.88 14.09
C ASN A 62 5.02 -11.41 14.51
N PRO A 63 4.11 -11.00 15.41
CA PRO A 63 4.03 -9.62 15.89
C PRO A 63 5.35 -9.18 16.53
N SER A 64 5.85 -8.01 16.11
CA SER A 64 7.08 -7.43 16.64
C SER A 64 7.08 -5.93 16.43
N GLU A 65 7.28 -5.18 17.52
CA GLU A 65 7.38 -3.71 17.46
C GLU A 65 8.58 -3.26 16.61
N ILE A 66 9.69 -4.00 16.67
CA ILE A 66 10.88 -3.71 15.86
C ILE A 66 10.54 -3.85 14.37
N LYS A 67 9.93 -4.96 13.96
CA LYS A 67 9.54 -5.17 12.54
C LYS A 67 8.50 -4.17 12.07
N ALA A 68 7.59 -3.75 12.95
CA ALA A 68 6.61 -2.73 12.63
C ALA A 68 7.27 -1.36 12.40
N SER A 69 8.25 -1.01 13.24
CA SER A 69 9.05 0.20 13.09
C SER A 69 9.87 0.18 11.79
N GLU A 70 10.54 -0.94 11.49
CA GLU A 70 11.30 -1.13 10.25
C GLU A 70 10.40 -1.00 9.01
N GLY A 71 9.25 -1.67 8.99
CA GLY A 71 8.31 -1.58 7.86
C GLY A 71 7.74 -0.18 7.67
N MET A 72 7.51 0.56 8.74
CA MET A 72 7.07 1.96 8.67
C MET A 72 8.17 2.88 8.13
N ALA A 73 9.42 2.67 8.57
CA ALA A 73 10.57 3.43 8.08
C ALA A 73 10.81 3.18 6.58
N ASP A 74 10.72 1.93 6.13
CA ASP A 74 10.87 1.56 4.71
C ASP A 74 9.76 2.17 3.84
N LEU A 75 8.51 2.11 4.30
CA LEU A 75 7.37 2.74 3.62
C LEU A 75 7.55 4.26 3.52
N THR A 76 7.96 4.92 4.60
CA THR A 76 8.19 6.37 4.62
C THR A 76 9.32 6.76 3.68
N GLN A 77 10.45 6.06 3.74
CA GLN A 77 11.58 6.30 2.84
C GLN A 77 11.17 6.13 1.37
N PHE A 78 10.41 5.07 1.05
CA PHE A 78 9.94 4.84 -0.31
C PHE A 78 9.00 5.96 -0.78
N ILE A 79 8.03 6.33 0.05
CA ILE A 79 7.10 7.44 -0.21
C ILE A 79 7.85 8.74 -0.49
N ASP A 80 8.79 9.10 0.40
CA ASP A 80 9.62 10.29 0.23
C ASP A 80 10.39 10.24 -1.08
N HIS A 81 10.94 9.09 -1.46
CA HIS A 81 11.71 8.96 -2.69
C HIS A 81 10.86 9.12 -3.97
N VAL A 82 9.61 8.63 -3.96
CA VAL A 82 8.79 8.55 -5.19
C VAL A 82 7.74 9.65 -5.32
N LEU A 83 7.50 10.43 -4.25
CA LEU A 83 6.49 11.50 -4.21
C LEU A 83 7.07 12.93 -4.01
N SER A 84 8.39 13.11 -4.00
CA SER A 84 9.07 14.41 -3.76
C SER A 84 9.52 15.19 -5.01
#